data_AF-A0A924FK52-F1
#
_entry.id   AF-A0A924FK52-F1
#
_cell.length_a   1.000
_cell.length_b   1.000
_cell.length_c   1.000
_cell.angle_alpha   90.00
_cell.angle_beta   90.00
_cell.angle_gamma   90.00
#
_symmetry.space_group_name_H-M   'P 1'
#
loop_
_entity.id
_entity.type
_entity.pdbx_description
1 polymer ?
#
loop_
_entity_poly.entity_id
_entity_poly.type
_entity_poly.pdbx_seq_one_letter_code
_entity_poly.pdbx_strand_id
1 'polypeptide(L)'
;MTTNGTNPTPSPQDRKCPALFVSGPATRQGKTTVSVALARLHAREGRTVRVFKCGQDFLDPVWLSLASGAPVHQLDLWVSGEAECRRRLWQAAGEADLIIVEGVMGLFDGQPSSADLAIAFSLPVVAVVDAWFMAQTFGAVAMGLRDYTQGLPWAGVLANRVAGAAHARMLQQSLRDPDDWLGALPYDAGMCLPERHLGLVSAGELDDPNGRLDRAADGLRDTVLGNLTVAELGKWTVNFTAPDIADRVPRPLAGCTIAVARDAAFCFIYDANITVLEELGATIVFMSPLVDTQLPECDAVWLPGGYPELHTAALSRNAAFREGLRAHVLHDRPVWAECGGLMSLFDSMMTADGSSHPMWGVMPGQVSMQEKLVALGPHEVSLTTGTLRGHTYHHSHCTTTLVPAGFTRAAAASETNREAIYVIGNTRGSYFHAYFGSSPVATAQLFKPGKIL
;
A
#
# COMPACT_ATOMS: atom_id res chain seq x y z
N MET A 1 23.65 -49.68 -4.69
CA MET A 1 24.00 -48.26 -4.90
C MET A 1 23.09 -47.73 -6.00
N THR A 2 21.96 -47.15 -5.63
CA THR A 2 21.04 -46.49 -6.57
C THR A 2 21.10 -45.00 -6.27
N THR A 3 21.82 -44.27 -7.13
CA THR A 3 21.91 -42.82 -7.11
C THR A 3 20.58 -42.24 -7.57
N ASN A 4 19.81 -41.66 -6.65
CA ASN A 4 18.65 -40.84 -6.99
C ASN A 4 19.15 -39.58 -7.70
N GLY A 5 19.09 -39.59 -9.03
CA GLY A 5 19.23 -38.39 -9.85
C GLY A 5 18.01 -37.50 -9.63
N THR A 6 18.15 -36.47 -8.80
CA THR A 6 17.24 -35.33 -8.83
C THR A 6 17.51 -34.60 -10.14
N ASN A 7 16.59 -34.71 -11.10
CA ASN A 7 16.58 -33.85 -12.27
C ASN A 7 16.65 -32.38 -11.78
N PRO A 8 17.57 -31.55 -12.30
CA PRO A 8 17.58 -30.14 -11.96
C PRO A 8 16.26 -29.52 -12.40
N THR A 9 15.57 -28.86 -11.47
CA THR A 9 14.40 -28.02 -11.77
C THR A 9 14.81 -27.02 -12.86
N PRO A 10 14.03 -26.87 -13.95
CA PRO A 10 14.38 -25.93 -15.00
C PRO A 10 14.50 -24.53 -14.42
N SER A 11 15.57 -23.82 -14.81
CA SER A 11 15.77 -22.42 -14.45
C SER A 11 14.54 -21.59 -14.88
N PRO A 12 14.03 -20.69 -14.04
CA PRO A 12 12.88 -19.87 -14.39
C PRO A 12 13.22 -19.04 -15.63
N GLN A 13 12.28 -19.00 -16.58
CA GLN A 13 12.43 -18.25 -17.83
C GLN A 13 11.81 -16.86 -17.71
N ASP A 14 12.31 -15.92 -18.51
CA ASP A 14 11.72 -14.60 -18.68
C ASP A 14 10.26 -14.68 -19.12
N ARG A 15 9.46 -13.71 -18.69
CA ARG A 15 8.03 -13.64 -18.97
C ARG A 15 7.69 -12.32 -19.64
N LYS A 16 6.67 -12.32 -20.49
CA LYS A 16 6.23 -11.13 -21.23
C LYS A 16 4.77 -10.86 -20.97
N CYS A 17 4.44 -9.61 -20.70
CA CYS A 17 3.07 -9.17 -20.48
C CYS A 17 2.95 -7.68 -20.89
N PRO A 18 1.85 -7.26 -21.54
CA PRO A 18 1.50 -5.84 -21.61
C PRO A 18 1.49 -5.23 -20.21
N ALA A 19 2.19 -4.12 -20.03
CA ALA A 19 2.26 -3.43 -18.75
C ALA A 19 2.18 -1.92 -18.93
N LEU A 20 1.46 -1.25 -18.03
CA LEU A 20 1.32 0.20 -18.03
C LEU A 20 1.58 0.75 -16.63
N PHE A 21 2.31 1.86 -16.57
CA PHE A 21 2.53 2.60 -15.34
C PHE A 21 1.67 3.87 -15.33
N VAL A 22 0.64 3.93 -14.50
CA VAL A 22 -0.26 5.09 -14.42
C VAL A 22 0.29 6.09 -13.41
N SER A 23 0.70 7.27 -13.88
CA SER A 23 1.27 8.33 -13.04
C SER A 23 0.66 9.69 -13.36
N GLY A 24 1.23 10.78 -12.84
CA GLY A 24 0.78 12.15 -13.12
C GLY A 24 1.76 13.20 -12.59
N PRO A 25 1.54 14.49 -12.85
CA PRO A 25 2.43 15.55 -12.40
C PRO A 25 2.41 15.81 -10.90
N ALA A 26 1.36 15.35 -10.19
CA ALA A 26 1.18 15.54 -8.76
C ALA A 26 0.17 14.54 -8.18
N THR A 27 -0.09 14.65 -6.87
CA THR A 27 -1.27 14.04 -6.22
C THR A 27 -2.58 14.68 -6.74
N ARG A 28 -3.71 13.98 -6.60
CA ARG A 28 -5.05 14.44 -7.03
C ARG A 28 -5.21 14.75 -8.53
N GLN A 29 -4.42 14.12 -9.38
CA GLN A 29 -4.56 14.23 -10.84
C GLN A 29 -5.58 13.22 -11.42
N GLY A 30 -6.03 12.26 -10.60
CA GLY A 30 -6.95 11.17 -11.01
C GLY A 30 -6.27 9.87 -11.40
N LYS A 31 -5.01 9.66 -10.99
CA LYS A 31 -4.27 8.40 -11.21
C LYS A 31 -5.09 7.18 -10.79
N THR A 32 -5.64 7.21 -9.58
CA THR A 32 -6.42 6.10 -9.03
C THR A 32 -7.72 5.88 -9.79
N THR A 33 -8.44 6.96 -10.13
CA THR A 33 -9.65 6.86 -10.98
C THR A 33 -9.36 6.20 -12.33
N VAL A 34 -8.27 6.57 -13.00
CA VAL A 34 -7.89 5.98 -14.28
C VAL A 34 -7.42 4.53 -14.12
N SER A 35 -6.64 4.24 -13.08
CA SER A 35 -6.15 2.88 -12.80
C SER A 35 -7.30 1.93 -12.49
N VAL A 36 -8.27 2.32 -11.65
CA VAL A 36 -9.45 1.50 -11.38
C VAL A 36 -10.36 1.38 -12.60
N ALA A 37 -10.52 2.45 -13.39
CA ALA A 37 -11.30 2.40 -14.64
C ALA A 37 -10.71 1.41 -15.63
N LEU A 38 -9.38 1.46 -15.84
CA LEU A 38 -8.66 0.58 -16.74
C LEU A 38 -8.73 -0.87 -16.25
N ALA A 39 -8.43 -1.10 -14.97
CA ALA A 39 -8.50 -2.44 -14.37
C ALA A 39 -9.91 -3.04 -14.50
N ARG A 40 -10.94 -2.26 -14.14
CA ARG A 40 -12.33 -2.69 -14.19
C ARG A 40 -12.81 -2.95 -15.61
N LEU A 41 -12.43 -2.10 -16.57
CA LEU A 41 -12.78 -2.28 -17.98
C LEU A 41 -12.26 -3.62 -18.51
N HIS A 42 -10.97 -3.89 -18.32
CA HIS A 42 -10.36 -5.14 -18.77
C HIS A 42 -10.88 -6.37 -18.02
N ALA A 43 -11.09 -6.27 -16.70
CA ALA A 43 -11.66 -7.36 -15.91
C ALA A 43 -13.10 -7.71 -16.36
N ARG A 44 -13.94 -6.72 -16.67
CA ARG A 44 -15.31 -6.93 -17.21
C ARG A 44 -15.31 -7.63 -18.57
N GLU A 45 -14.22 -7.50 -19.33
CA GLU A 45 -14.01 -8.18 -20.61
C GLU A 45 -13.42 -9.59 -20.43
N GLY A 46 -13.33 -10.09 -19.20
CA GLY A 46 -12.87 -11.45 -18.87
C GLY A 46 -11.36 -11.61 -18.84
N ARG A 47 -10.59 -10.51 -18.81
CA ARG A 47 -9.12 -10.54 -18.79
C ARG A 47 -8.59 -10.65 -17.37
N THR A 48 -7.48 -11.35 -17.20
CA THR A 48 -6.75 -11.41 -15.94
C THR A 48 -5.91 -10.15 -15.80
N VAL A 49 -6.34 -9.23 -14.94
CA VAL A 49 -5.61 -8.01 -14.62
C VAL A 49 -4.86 -8.19 -13.30
N ARG A 50 -3.59 -7.79 -13.27
CA ARG A 50 -2.82 -7.65 -12.03
C ARG A 50 -2.44 -6.20 -11.82
N VAL A 51 -2.75 -5.68 -10.64
CA VAL A 51 -2.49 -4.29 -10.30
C VAL A 51 -1.50 -4.23 -9.16
N PHE A 52 -0.57 -3.29 -9.25
CA PHE A 52 0.37 -2.95 -8.20
C PHE A 52 0.24 -1.47 -7.85
N LYS A 53 0.51 -1.13 -6.60
CA LYS A 53 0.55 0.26 -6.12
C LYS A 53 1.97 0.63 -5.74
N CYS A 54 2.50 1.71 -6.29
CA CYS A 54 3.78 2.24 -5.86
C CYS A 54 3.67 2.87 -4.48
N GLY A 55 4.73 2.69 -3.68
CA GLY A 55 4.86 3.27 -2.36
C GLY A 55 3.98 2.59 -1.31
N GLN A 56 3.85 3.28 -0.18
CA GLN A 56 3.33 2.75 1.06
C GLN A 56 1.93 3.28 1.29
N ASP A 57 0.97 2.60 0.66
CA ASP A 57 -0.46 2.94 0.68
C ASP A 57 -1.28 1.72 1.09
N PHE A 58 -2.33 1.94 1.89
CA PHE A 58 -3.24 0.91 2.38
C PHE A 58 -4.64 0.99 1.76
N LEU A 59 -5.02 2.12 1.17
CA LEU A 59 -6.41 2.44 0.82
C LEU A 59 -6.65 2.37 -0.69
N ASP A 60 -5.73 2.90 -1.49
CA ASP A 60 -5.77 2.78 -2.95
C ASP A 60 -5.80 1.29 -3.38
N PRO A 61 -4.99 0.38 -2.79
CA PRO A 61 -5.06 -1.05 -3.09
C PRO A 61 -6.44 -1.68 -2.89
N VAL A 62 -7.26 -1.19 -1.96
CA VAL A 62 -8.62 -1.74 -1.72
C VAL A 62 -9.49 -1.52 -2.96
N TRP A 63 -9.47 -0.31 -3.50
CA TRP A 63 -10.22 0.05 -4.71
C TRP A 63 -9.68 -0.66 -5.95
N LEU A 64 -8.35 -0.72 -6.09
CA LEU A 64 -7.70 -1.40 -7.20
C LEU A 64 -7.96 -2.92 -7.17
N SER A 65 -8.04 -3.51 -5.96
CA SER A 65 -8.38 -4.92 -5.79
C SER A 65 -9.83 -5.19 -6.19
N LEU A 66 -10.76 -4.33 -5.78
CA LEU A 66 -12.16 -4.43 -6.18
C LEU A 66 -12.34 -4.26 -7.70
N ALA A 67 -11.59 -3.36 -8.31
CA ALA A 67 -11.63 -3.10 -9.76
C ALA A 67 -11.08 -4.27 -10.58
N SER A 68 -9.94 -4.83 -10.19
CA SER A 68 -9.28 -5.94 -10.91
C SER A 68 -9.82 -7.32 -10.56
N GLY A 69 -10.48 -7.47 -9.40
CA GLY A 69 -10.90 -8.77 -8.87
C GLY A 69 -9.74 -9.60 -8.32
N ALA A 70 -8.57 -9.00 -8.07
CA ALA A 70 -7.37 -9.67 -7.57
C ALA A 70 -6.68 -8.84 -6.48
N PRO A 71 -5.90 -9.46 -5.58
CA PRO A 71 -5.13 -8.71 -4.59
C PRO A 71 -4.15 -7.72 -5.23
N VAL A 72 -3.98 -6.57 -4.59
CA VAL A 72 -3.06 -5.52 -5.03
C VAL A 72 -1.91 -5.41 -4.06
N HIS A 73 -0.69 -5.51 -4.59
CA HIS A 73 0.54 -5.46 -3.80
C HIS A 73 1.32 -4.18 -4.05
N GLN A 74 2.10 -3.79 -3.05
CA GLN A 74 2.96 -2.63 -3.11
C GLN A 74 4.25 -2.93 -3.90
N LEU A 75 4.74 -1.93 -4.62
CA LEU A 75 6.08 -1.90 -5.20
C LEU A 75 6.80 -0.65 -4.68
N ASP A 76 7.95 -0.85 -4.05
CA ASP A 76 8.77 0.23 -3.51
C ASP A 76 10.24 -0.16 -3.56
N LEU A 77 11.05 0.64 -4.28
CA LEU A 77 12.46 0.35 -4.49
C LEU A 77 13.31 0.46 -3.22
N TRP A 78 12.85 1.19 -2.20
CA TRP A 78 13.58 1.35 -0.94
C TRP A 78 13.07 0.39 0.14
N VAL A 79 11.76 0.30 0.36
CA VAL A 79 11.17 -0.57 1.39
C VAL A 79 11.20 -2.04 0.98
N SER A 80 10.64 -2.37 -0.17
CA SER A 80 10.57 -3.76 -0.65
C SER A 80 11.89 -4.17 -1.32
N GLY A 81 12.56 -3.22 -1.96
CA GLY A 81 13.79 -3.46 -2.70
C GLY A 81 13.52 -3.91 -4.14
N GLU A 82 14.47 -3.65 -5.02
CA GLU A 82 14.34 -3.93 -6.45
C GLU A 82 14.12 -5.42 -6.76
N ALA A 83 14.84 -6.32 -6.06
CA ALA A 83 14.74 -7.77 -6.27
C ALA A 83 13.33 -8.31 -5.99
N GLU A 84 12.68 -7.83 -4.93
CA GLU A 84 11.32 -8.21 -4.59
C GLU A 84 10.30 -7.66 -5.59
N CYS A 85 10.46 -6.39 -6.00
CA CYS A 85 9.65 -5.79 -7.05
C CYS A 85 9.74 -6.59 -8.36
N ARG A 86 10.96 -6.99 -8.76
CA ARG A 86 11.21 -7.84 -9.94
C ARG A 86 10.49 -9.17 -9.83
N ARG A 87 10.61 -9.84 -8.68
CA ARG A 87 9.95 -11.13 -8.42
C ARG A 87 8.43 -11.03 -8.55
N ARG A 88 7.81 -10.00 -7.95
CA ARG A 88 6.36 -9.79 -8.00
C ARG A 88 5.85 -9.51 -9.41
N LEU A 89 6.53 -8.64 -10.14
CA LEU A 89 6.18 -8.33 -11.53
C LEU A 89 6.35 -9.56 -12.44
N TRP A 90 7.43 -10.33 -12.28
CA TRP A 90 7.63 -11.59 -13.01
C TRP A 90 6.56 -12.64 -12.66
N GLN A 91 6.16 -12.75 -11.40
CA GLN A 91 5.08 -13.66 -10.99
C GLN A 91 3.77 -13.29 -11.68
N ALA A 92 3.37 -12.01 -11.61
CA ALA A 92 2.17 -11.51 -12.26
C ALA A 92 2.21 -11.72 -13.79
N ALA A 93 3.35 -11.48 -14.43
CA ALA A 93 3.51 -11.68 -15.87
C ALA A 93 3.35 -13.15 -16.32
N GLY A 94 3.34 -14.10 -15.40
CA GLY A 94 3.09 -15.51 -15.70
C GLY A 94 1.62 -15.89 -15.81
N GLU A 95 0.71 -15.01 -15.39
CA GLU A 95 -0.73 -15.28 -15.33
C GLU A 95 -1.61 -14.13 -15.83
N ALA A 96 -1.08 -12.90 -15.89
CA ALA A 96 -1.85 -11.72 -16.28
C ALA A 96 -1.87 -11.51 -17.81
N ASP A 97 -3.02 -11.06 -18.30
CA ASP A 97 -3.18 -10.49 -19.64
C ASP A 97 -2.72 -9.03 -19.69
N LEU A 98 -2.81 -8.33 -18.56
CA LEU A 98 -2.41 -6.93 -18.39
C LEU A 98 -1.91 -6.67 -16.96
N ILE A 99 -0.75 -6.02 -16.86
CA ILE A 99 -0.23 -5.48 -15.60
C ILE A 99 -0.44 -3.96 -15.57
N ILE A 100 -0.99 -3.46 -14.46
CA ILE A 100 -1.12 -2.03 -14.20
C ILE A 100 -0.31 -1.71 -12.95
N VAL A 101 0.54 -0.69 -13.02
CA VAL A 101 1.27 -0.18 -11.85
C VAL A 101 0.82 1.26 -11.63
N GLU A 102 0.17 1.52 -10.50
CA GLU A 102 -0.25 2.87 -10.14
C GLU A 102 0.85 3.59 -9.35
N GLY A 103 1.32 4.73 -9.86
CA GLY A 103 2.29 5.60 -9.21
C GLY A 103 1.78 6.26 -7.92
N VAL A 104 2.70 6.86 -7.17
CA VAL A 104 2.40 7.67 -5.98
C VAL A 104 2.93 9.08 -6.16
N MET A 105 2.32 10.07 -5.50
CA MET A 105 2.68 11.50 -5.64
C MET A 105 2.75 11.96 -7.12
N GLY A 106 3.60 12.91 -7.46
CA GLY A 106 4.00 13.18 -8.84
C GLY A 106 5.02 12.16 -9.35
N LEU A 107 5.10 12.02 -10.68
CA LEU A 107 5.96 11.06 -11.37
C LEU A 107 7.42 11.10 -10.92
N PHE A 108 7.96 12.30 -10.64
CA PHE A 108 9.34 12.52 -10.24
C PHE A 108 9.51 12.87 -8.75
N ASP A 109 8.44 12.77 -7.96
CA ASP A 109 8.50 13.11 -6.54
C ASP A 109 9.07 11.95 -5.71
N GLY A 110 9.96 12.27 -4.78
CA GLY A 110 10.58 11.29 -3.89
C GLY A 110 11.92 10.75 -4.41
N GLN A 111 12.57 9.97 -3.56
CA GLN A 111 13.84 9.30 -3.85
C GLN A 111 13.86 7.95 -3.09
N PRO A 112 13.65 6.81 -3.77
CA PRO A 112 13.29 6.67 -5.19
C PRO A 112 11.88 7.21 -5.52
N SER A 113 11.69 7.67 -6.76
CA SER A 113 10.44 8.20 -7.31
C SER A 113 9.65 7.15 -8.11
N SER A 114 8.43 7.51 -8.52
CA SER A 114 7.64 6.68 -9.44
C SER A 114 8.34 6.48 -10.80
N ALA A 115 9.08 7.48 -11.28
CA ALA A 115 9.87 7.40 -12.52
C ALA A 115 11.03 6.41 -12.40
N ASP A 116 11.71 6.37 -11.24
CA ASP A 116 12.80 5.42 -11.01
C ASP A 116 12.28 3.97 -11.10
N LEU A 117 11.08 3.71 -10.58
CA LEU A 117 10.45 2.39 -10.68
C LEU A 117 10.04 2.06 -12.12
N ALA A 118 9.46 3.02 -12.84
CA ALA A 118 9.12 2.84 -14.25
C ALA A 118 10.36 2.54 -15.11
N ILE A 119 11.47 3.23 -14.87
CA ILE A 119 12.75 2.99 -15.57
C ILE A 119 13.33 1.63 -15.20
N ALA A 120 13.42 1.30 -13.91
CA ALA A 120 14.01 0.06 -13.41
C ALA A 120 13.36 -1.20 -14.02
N PHE A 121 12.06 -1.12 -14.33
CA PHE A 121 11.28 -2.23 -14.89
C PHE A 121 10.79 -1.98 -16.32
N SER A 122 11.29 -0.92 -16.98
CA SER A 122 10.93 -0.56 -18.36
C SER A 122 9.41 -0.45 -18.61
N LEU A 123 8.66 0.08 -17.63
CA LEU A 123 7.21 0.19 -17.65
C LEU A 123 6.76 1.48 -18.37
N PRO A 124 6.06 1.41 -19.51
CA PRO A 124 5.56 2.58 -20.24
C PRO A 124 4.59 3.42 -19.40
N VAL A 125 4.91 4.71 -19.23
CA VAL A 125 4.13 5.63 -18.40
C VAL A 125 2.94 6.20 -19.15
N VAL A 126 1.74 6.02 -18.58
CA VAL A 126 0.52 6.76 -18.88
C VAL A 126 0.44 7.93 -17.89
N ALA A 127 0.67 9.15 -18.37
CA ALA A 127 0.52 10.34 -17.56
C ALA A 127 -0.94 10.79 -17.51
N VAL A 128 -1.53 10.82 -16.32
CA VAL A 128 -2.86 11.35 -16.05
C VAL A 128 -2.71 12.77 -15.54
N VAL A 129 -3.34 13.73 -16.22
CA VAL A 129 -3.28 15.16 -15.87
C VAL A 129 -4.70 15.66 -15.66
N ASP A 130 -4.96 16.28 -14.50
CA ASP A 130 -6.22 17.02 -14.28
C ASP A 130 -6.22 18.26 -15.19
N ALA A 131 -7.05 18.20 -16.23
CA ALA A 131 -7.15 19.24 -17.24
C ALA A 131 -8.28 20.24 -16.96
N TRP A 132 -8.96 20.17 -15.81
CA TRP A 132 -10.19 20.94 -15.54
C TRP A 132 -10.04 22.46 -15.80
N PHE A 133 -8.88 23.04 -15.48
CA PHE A 133 -8.55 24.44 -15.73
C PHE A 133 -7.38 24.63 -16.70
N MET A 134 -7.13 23.65 -17.58
CA MET A 134 -6.04 23.71 -18.55
C MET A 134 -6.54 23.96 -19.96
N ALA A 135 -5.65 24.49 -20.79
CA ALA A 135 -5.79 24.54 -22.24
C ALA A 135 -4.45 24.10 -22.84
N GLN A 136 -3.74 24.98 -23.55
CA GLN A 136 -2.47 24.63 -24.19
C GLN A 136 -1.35 24.23 -23.21
N THR A 137 -1.43 24.68 -21.94
CA THR A 137 -0.52 24.26 -20.87
C THR A 137 -0.50 22.74 -20.66
N PHE A 138 -1.58 22.03 -21.01
CA PHE A 138 -1.63 20.57 -20.97
C PHE A 138 -0.50 19.93 -21.78
N GLY A 139 -0.29 20.38 -23.02
CA GLY A 139 0.79 19.88 -23.86
C GLY A 139 2.19 20.21 -23.34
N ALA A 140 2.36 21.38 -22.70
CA ALA A 140 3.62 21.73 -22.06
C ALA A 140 3.92 20.84 -20.85
N VAL A 141 2.92 20.54 -20.02
CA VAL A 141 3.05 19.61 -18.88
C VAL A 141 3.35 18.19 -19.37
N ALA A 142 2.63 17.70 -20.37
CA ALA A 142 2.86 16.37 -20.94
C ALA A 142 4.28 16.22 -21.50
N MET A 143 4.74 17.21 -22.27
CA MET A 143 6.10 17.24 -22.80
C MET A 143 7.14 17.30 -21.67
N GLY A 144 6.92 18.15 -20.67
CA GLY A 144 7.77 18.22 -19.49
C GLY A 144 7.87 16.88 -18.78
N LEU A 145 6.75 16.19 -18.56
CA LEU A 145 6.75 14.88 -17.91
C LEU A 145 7.49 13.81 -18.72
N ARG A 146 7.32 13.79 -20.03
CA ARG A 146 8.00 12.84 -20.91
C ARG A 146 9.51 13.09 -20.97
N ASP A 147 9.90 14.35 -21.11
CA ASP A 147 11.27 14.72 -21.50
C ASP A 147 12.18 15.06 -20.30
N TYR A 148 11.63 15.16 -19.08
CA TYR A 148 12.39 15.57 -17.87
C TYR A 148 13.50 14.59 -17.49
N THR A 149 13.30 13.29 -17.67
CA THR A 149 14.29 12.25 -17.34
C THR A 149 14.58 11.38 -18.55
N GLN A 150 15.86 11.27 -18.89
CA GLN A 150 16.31 10.45 -20.01
C GLN A 150 16.01 8.97 -19.76
N GLY A 151 15.50 8.29 -20.80
CA GLY A 151 15.25 6.84 -20.74
C GLY A 151 13.95 6.45 -20.06
N LEU A 152 13.09 7.40 -19.70
CA LEU A 152 11.74 7.12 -19.20
C LEU A 152 10.90 6.44 -20.30
N PRO A 153 10.41 5.20 -20.09
CA PRO A 153 9.48 4.58 -21.02
C PRO A 153 8.15 5.33 -21.00
N TRP A 154 7.61 5.67 -22.17
CA TRP A 154 6.43 6.54 -22.29
C TRP A 154 5.35 5.91 -23.15
N ALA A 155 4.12 5.90 -22.64
CA ALA A 155 2.94 5.42 -23.35
C ALA A 155 2.10 6.57 -23.92
N GLY A 156 2.05 7.71 -23.22
CA GLY A 156 1.25 8.87 -23.61
C GLY A 156 0.63 9.58 -22.40
N VAL A 157 -0.29 10.50 -22.68
CA VAL A 157 -1.00 11.33 -21.71
C VAL A 157 -2.53 11.21 -21.88
N LEU A 158 -3.22 11.06 -20.76
CA LEU A 158 -4.68 11.08 -20.67
C LEU A 158 -5.13 12.33 -19.90
N ALA A 159 -6.01 13.11 -20.51
CA ALA A 159 -6.62 14.27 -19.88
C ALA A 159 -7.79 13.84 -18.98
N ASN A 160 -7.70 14.15 -17.69
CA ASN A 160 -8.76 13.88 -16.73
C ASN A 160 -9.62 15.14 -16.50
N ARG A 161 -10.86 14.96 -16.03
CA ARG A 161 -11.80 16.03 -15.66
C ARG A 161 -12.07 17.02 -16.81
N VAL A 162 -12.23 16.49 -18.02
CA VAL A 162 -12.46 17.30 -19.22
C VAL A 162 -13.92 17.73 -19.33
N ALA A 163 -14.16 19.00 -19.66
CA ALA A 163 -15.50 19.61 -19.68
C ALA A 163 -16.38 19.18 -20.88
N GLY A 164 -15.78 18.61 -21.93
CA GLY A 164 -16.50 18.13 -23.12
C GLY A 164 -15.62 18.06 -24.37
N ALA A 165 -16.21 17.70 -25.52
CA ALA A 165 -15.48 17.42 -26.75
C ALA A 165 -14.67 18.60 -27.31
N ALA A 166 -15.18 19.84 -27.17
CA ALA A 166 -14.44 21.04 -27.60
C ALA A 166 -13.18 21.25 -26.77
N HIS A 167 -13.28 21.05 -25.44
CA HIS A 167 -12.15 21.11 -24.54
C HIS A 167 -11.14 20.00 -24.84
N ALA A 168 -11.60 18.75 -25.02
CA ALA A 168 -10.75 17.63 -25.39
C ALA A 168 -9.92 17.90 -26.65
N ARG A 169 -10.53 18.45 -27.71
CA ARG A 169 -9.83 18.82 -28.95
C ARG A 169 -8.76 19.87 -28.72
N MET A 170 -9.04 20.89 -27.89
CA MET A 170 -8.06 21.93 -27.56
C MET A 170 -6.86 21.36 -26.81
N LEU A 171 -7.08 20.43 -25.87
CA LEU A 171 -6.02 19.74 -25.14
C LEU A 171 -5.20 18.86 -26.09
N GLN A 172 -5.85 18.05 -26.92
CA GLN A 172 -5.20 17.19 -27.90
C GLN A 172 -4.33 17.99 -28.88
N GLN A 173 -4.84 19.10 -29.41
CA GLN A 173 -4.09 19.97 -30.33
C GLN A 173 -2.91 20.68 -29.69
N SER A 174 -2.85 20.75 -28.36
CA SER A 174 -1.71 21.33 -27.65
C SER A 174 -0.51 20.40 -27.55
N LEU A 175 -0.70 19.09 -27.80
CA LEU A 175 0.38 18.11 -27.76
C LEU A 175 1.34 18.32 -28.93
N ARG A 176 2.64 18.21 -28.63
CA ARG A 176 3.69 18.31 -29.63
C ARG A 176 3.75 17.06 -30.51
N ASP A 177 3.51 15.90 -29.91
CA ASP A 177 3.38 14.62 -30.59
C ASP A 177 1.92 14.16 -30.51
N PRO A 178 1.19 14.04 -31.64
CA PRO A 178 -0.19 13.56 -31.63
C PRO A 178 -0.35 12.13 -31.08
N ASP A 179 0.69 11.30 -31.17
CA ASP A 179 0.67 9.91 -30.70
C ASP A 179 0.68 9.82 -29.16
N ASP A 180 1.04 10.91 -28.46
CA ASP A 180 0.94 11.01 -27.01
C ASP A 180 -0.52 11.03 -26.53
N TRP A 181 -1.51 11.30 -27.39
CA TRP A 181 -2.90 11.43 -26.95
C TRP A 181 -3.56 10.08 -26.64
N LEU A 182 -3.82 9.83 -25.36
CA LEU A 182 -4.52 8.64 -24.88
C LEU A 182 -6.03 8.85 -24.63
N GLY A 183 -6.51 10.09 -24.78
CA GLY A 183 -7.92 10.44 -24.66
C GLY A 183 -8.24 11.40 -23.53
N ALA A 184 -9.53 11.65 -23.36
CA ALA A 184 -10.08 12.58 -22.39
C ALA A 184 -11.18 11.91 -21.58
N LEU A 185 -10.99 11.81 -20.26
CA LEU A 185 -12.02 11.35 -19.33
C LEU A 185 -12.83 12.56 -18.84
N PRO A 186 -14.16 12.58 -19.04
CA PRO A 186 -14.99 13.67 -18.54
C PRO A 186 -15.07 13.64 -17.01
N TYR A 187 -15.42 14.76 -16.40
CA TYR A 187 -15.78 14.76 -14.99
C TYR A 187 -17.16 14.14 -14.78
N ASP A 188 -17.23 13.18 -13.86
CA ASP A 188 -18.48 12.64 -13.34
C ASP A 188 -18.34 12.44 -11.82
N ALA A 189 -19.23 13.06 -11.06
CA ALA A 189 -19.28 12.90 -9.60
C ALA A 189 -19.57 11.43 -9.20
N GLY A 190 -20.24 10.66 -10.06
CA GLY A 190 -20.48 9.23 -9.91
C GLY A 190 -19.23 8.36 -10.06
N MET A 191 -18.14 8.88 -10.63
CA MET A 191 -16.84 8.20 -10.72
C MET A 191 -15.89 8.57 -9.56
N CYS A 192 -16.24 9.60 -8.77
CA CYS A 192 -15.38 10.12 -7.72
C CYS A 192 -15.20 9.09 -6.59
N LEU A 193 -13.95 8.87 -6.18
CA LEU A 193 -13.59 8.06 -5.03
C LEU A 193 -13.49 8.98 -3.80
N PRO A 194 -14.31 8.79 -2.76
CA PRO A 194 -14.32 9.69 -1.61
C PRO A 194 -13.02 9.59 -0.80
N GLU A 195 -12.54 10.73 -0.30
CA GLU A 195 -11.31 10.87 0.50
C GLU A 195 -11.63 11.27 1.95
N ARG A 196 -10.74 10.89 2.89
CA ARG A 196 -10.65 11.35 4.29
C ARG A 196 -9.21 11.76 4.64
N HIS A 197 -8.92 12.10 5.89
CA HIS A 197 -7.64 12.67 6.34
C HIS A 197 -6.39 11.81 6.06
N LEU A 198 -6.53 10.49 5.91
CA LEU A 198 -5.43 9.58 5.58
C LEU A 198 -5.53 8.90 4.20
N GLY A 199 -6.37 9.40 3.29
CA GLY A 199 -6.52 8.87 1.93
C GLY A 199 -7.95 8.44 1.61
N LEU A 200 -8.13 7.49 0.67
CA LEU A 200 -9.45 7.07 0.22
C LEU A 200 -10.27 6.41 1.34
N VAL A 201 -11.57 6.70 1.38
CA VAL A 201 -12.55 5.92 2.13
C VAL A 201 -12.52 4.49 1.60
N SER A 202 -12.47 3.49 2.48
CA SER A 202 -12.48 2.09 2.07
C SER A 202 -13.75 1.77 1.29
N ALA A 203 -13.63 1.00 0.21
CA ALA A 203 -14.76 0.62 -0.63
C ALA A 203 -15.86 -0.11 0.14
N GLY A 204 -15.51 -0.85 1.20
CA GLY A 204 -16.46 -1.57 2.06
C GLY A 204 -17.33 -0.66 2.94
N GLU A 205 -17.02 0.62 3.05
CA GLU A 205 -17.79 1.60 3.83
C GLU A 205 -18.84 2.34 2.98
N LEU A 206 -18.94 2.05 1.68
CA LEU A 206 -19.83 2.74 0.75
C LEU A 206 -20.99 1.86 0.27
N ASP A 207 -22.11 2.51 -0.04
CA ASP A 207 -23.34 1.81 -0.47
C ASP A 207 -23.21 1.13 -1.85
N ASP A 208 -22.54 1.79 -2.82
CA ASP A 208 -22.41 1.27 -4.20
C ASP A 208 -20.99 1.50 -4.76
N PRO A 209 -19.96 0.78 -4.27
CA PRO A 209 -18.61 0.90 -4.79
C PRO A 209 -18.48 0.31 -6.20
N ASN A 210 -19.23 -0.74 -6.53
CA ASN A 210 -19.18 -1.39 -7.86
C ASN A 210 -19.76 -0.50 -8.96
N GLY A 211 -20.90 0.16 -8.72
CA GLY A 211 -21.48 1.08 -9.70
C GLY A 211 -20.58 2.27 -10.02
N ARG A 212 -19.79 2.74 -9.04
CA ARG A 212 -18.75 3.76 -9.27
C ARG A 212 -17.64 3.26 -10.19
N LEU A 213 -17.15 2.04 -9.96
CA LEU A 213 -16.13 1.41 -10.80
C LEU A 213 -16.64 1.15 -12.22
N ASP A 214 -17.89 0.71 -12.36
CA ASP A 214 -18.51 0.46 -13.67
C ASP A 214 -18.66 1.76 -14.47
N ARG A 215 -19.09 2.86 -13.83
CA ARG A 215 -19.10 4.19 -14.45
C ARG A 215 -17.70 4.64 -14.87
N ALA A 216 -16.69 4.43 -14.02
CA ALA A 216 -15.31 4.79 -14.33
C ALA A 216 -14.80 4.04 -15.58
N ALA A 217 -15.04 2.72 -15.64
CA ALA A 217 -14.72 1.89 -16.79
C ALA A 217 -15.49 2.29 -18.07
N ASP A 218 -16.78 2.58 -17.96
CA ASP A 218 -17.60 3.02 -19.11
C ASP A 218 -17.14 4.39 -19.62
N GLY A 219 -16.76 5.32 -18.74
CA GLY A 219 -16.20 6.61 -19.11
C GLY A 219 -14.84 6.50 -19.81
N LEU A 220 -14.03 5.50 -19.45
CA LEU A 220 -12.74 5.26 -20.08
C LEU A 220 -12.88 4.57 -21.45
N ARG A 221 -13.93 3.76 -21.67
CA ARG A 221 -14.12 2.96 -22.89
C ARG A 221 -14.04 3.76 -24.19
N ASP A 222 -14.54 4.99 -24.19
CA ASP A 222 -14.57 5.85 -25.39
C ASP A 222 -13.25 6.63 -25.61
N THR A 223 -12.25 6.44 -24.75
CA THR A 223 -10.92 7.04 -24.92
C THR A 223 -10.03 6.20 -25.84
N VAL A 224 -8.94 6.78 -26.34
CA VAL A 224 -7.95 6.00 -27.12
C VAL A 224 -7.42 4.85 -26.27
N LEU A 225 -7.07 5.08 -25.00
CA LEU A 225 -6.57 4.06 -24.08
C LEU A 225 -7.58 2.94 -23.81
N GLY A 226 -8.82 3.29 -23.50
CA GLY A 226 -9.86 2.31 -23.15
C GLY A 226 -10.37 1.50 -24.35
N ASN A 227 -10.20 2.01 -25.56
CA ASN A 227 -10.62 1.31 -26.78
C ASN A 227 -9.53 0.38 -27.34
N LEU A 228 -8.34 0.30 -26.73
CA LEU A 228 -7.27 -0.60 -27.18
C LEU A 228 -7.63 -2.06 -26.91
N THR A 229 -7.51 -2.88 -27.94
CA THR A 229 -7.55 -4.33 -27.83
C THR A 229 -6.28 -4.85 -27.15
N VAL A 230 -6.32 -6.10 -26.66
CA VAL A 230 -5.13 -6.76 -26.07
C VAL A 230 -3.96 -6.82 -27.06
N ALA A 231 -4.26 -7.05 -28.35
CA ALA A 231 -3.25 -7.09 -29.38
C ALA A 231 -2.55 -5.73 -29.55
N GLU A 232 -3.31 -4.63 -29.47
CA GLU A 232 -2.77 -3.27 -29.57
C GLU A 232 -2.01 -2.86 -28.30
N LEU A 233 -2.46 -3.29 -27.12
CA LEU A 233 -1.70 -3.18 -25.86
C LEU A 233 -0.36 -3.90 -25.94
N GLY A 234 -0.23 -4.89 -26.83
CA GLY A 234 1.02 -5.60 -27.12
C GLY A 234 2.19 -4.68 -27.48
N LYS A 235 1.94 -3.45 -27.97
CA LYS A 235 3.00 -2.44 -28.21
C LYS A 235 3.73 -2.00 -26.93
N TRP A 236 3.10 -2.19 -25.76
CA TRP A 236 3.65 -1.92 -24.43
C TRP A 236 4.00 -3.21 -23.67
N THR A 237 4.30 -4.29 -24.40
CA THR A 237 4.77 -5.53 -23.80
C THR A 237 6.14 -5.32 -23.16
N VAL A 238 6.25 -5.68 -21.88
CA VAL A 238 7.49 -5.64 -21.11
C VAL A 238 8.02 -7.07 -20.93
N ASN A 239 9.34 -7.22 -21.02
CA ASN A 239 10.03 -8.47 -20.69
C ASN A 239 10.48 -8.43 -19.23
N PHE A 240 9.83 -9.23 -18.39
CA PHE A 240 10.16 -9.40 -16.99
C PHE A 240 11.19 -10.50 -16.84
N THR A 241 12.40 -10.11 -16.44
CA THR A 241 13.50 -11.05 -16.18
C THR A 241 13.15 -11.98 -15.03
N ALA A 242 13.45 -13.26 -15.20
CA ALA A 242 13.32 -14.23 -14.11
C ALA A 242 14.14 -13.78 -12.89
N PRO A 243 13.56 -13.77 -11.68
CA PRO A 243 14.32 -13.49 -10.48
C PRO A 243 15.24 -14.66 -10.16
N ASP A 244 16.33 -14.38 -9.45
CA ASP A 244 17.13 -15.43 -8.84
C ASP A 244 16.26 -16.22 -7.86
N ILE A 245 16.36 -17.56 -7.91
CA ILE A 245 15.68 -18.40 -6.94
C ILE A 245 16.37 -18.21 -5.59
N ALA A 246 15.71 -17.51 -4.67
CA ALA A 246 16.17 -17.41 -3.31
C ALA A 246 16.14 -18.78 -2.62
N ASP A 247 17.11 -19.02 -1.73
CA ASP A 247 17.09 -20.17 -0.84
C ASP A 247 15.78 -20.23 -0.04
N ARG A 248 15.34 -21.44 0.32
CA ARG A 248 14.17 -21.60 1.18
C ARG A 248 14.39 -20.80 2.48
N VAL A 249 13.53 -19.82 2.70
CA VAL A 249 13.51 -19.06 3.95
C VAL A 249 13.28 -20.04 5.10
N PRO A 250 14.10 -20.01 6.16
CA PRO A 250 13.81 -20.75 7.38
C PRO A 250 12.39 -20.45 7.86
N ARG A 251 11.77 -21.40 8.58
CA ARG A 251 10.42 -21.22 9.14
C ARG A 251 10.46 -20.96 10.66
N PRO A 252 10.99 -19.80 11.11
CA PRO A 252 11.20 -19.54 12.53
C PRO A 252 9.89 -19.43 13.31
N LEU A 253 8.75 -19.21 12.66
CA LEU A 253 7.43 -19.09 13.29
C LEU A 253 6.62 -20.39 13.17
N ALA A 254 7.22 -21.50 12.75
CA ALA A 254 6.55 -22.80 12.71
C ALA A 254 5.94 -23.16 14.09
N GLY A 255 4.63 -23.42 14.10
CA GLY A 255 3.88 -23.74 15.32
C GLY A 255 3.44 -22.52 16.14
N CYS A 256 3.73 -21.30 15.69
CA CYS A 256 3.26 -20.06 16.32
C CYS A 256 1.92 -19.64 15.70
N THR A 257 0.90 -19.40 16.53
CA THR A 257 -0.37 -18.80 16.12
C THR A 257 -0.35 -17.31 16.40
N ILE A 258 -0.58 -16.49 15.37
CA ILE A 258 -0.60 -15.03 15.48
C ILE A 258 -2.03 -14.54 15.28
N ALA A 259 -2.58 -13.89 16.31
CA ALA A 259 -3.85 -13.19 16.21
C ALA A 259 -3.62 -11.80 15.58
N VAL A 260 -4.28 -11.52 14.46
CA VAL A 260 -4.15 -10.25 13.74
C VAL A 260 -5.46 -9.49 13.82
N ALA A 261 -5.44 -8.29 14.41
CA ALA A 261 -6.59 -7.41 14.37
C ALA A 261 -6.87 -6.97 12.93
N ARG A 262 -8.10 -7.15 12.47
CA ARG A 262 -8.57 -6.79 11.12
C ARG A 262 -10.04 -6.38 11.18
N ASP A 263 -10.28 -5.07 11.24
CA ASP A 263 -11.61 -4.47 11.14
C ASP A 263 -11.50 -2.98 10.75
N ALA A 264 -12.58 -2.22 10.86
CA ALA A 264 -12.61 -0.80 10.49
C ALA A 264 -11.64 0.08 11.30
N ALA A 265 -11.30 -0.30 12.54
CA ALA A 265 -10.33 0.40 13.37
C ALA A 265 -8.88 -0.05 13.11
N PHE A 266 -8.68 -1.28 12.66
CA PHE A 266 -7.37 -1.91 12.44
C PHE A 266 -7.26 -2.44 11.00
N CYS A 267 -7.22 -1.53 10.03
CA CYS A 267 -7.33 -1.85 8.60
C CYS A 267 -6.04 -1.60 7.78
N PHE A 268 -4.99 -1.04 8.36
CA PHE A 268 -3.74 -0.77 7.65
C PHE A 268 -2.85 -2.01 7.61
N ILE A 269 -3.27 -2.99 6.81
CA ILE A 269 -2.61 -4.28 6.66
C ILE A 269 -2.11 -4.43 5.23
N TYR A 270 -0.82 -4.67 5.08
CA TYR A 270 -0.28 -5.17 3.83
C TYR A 270 -0.59 -6.65 3.68
N ASP A 271 -1.27 -7.08 2.62
CA ASP A 271 -1.47 -8.51 2.36
C ASP A 271 -0.14 -9.26 2.20
N ALA A 272 0.88 -8.58 1.67
CA ALA A 272 2.25 -9.09 1.62
C ALA A 272 2.81 -9.44 3.01
N ASN A 273 2.44 -8.70 4.06
CA ASN A 273 2.88 -9.00 5.43
C ASN A 273 2.25 -10.30 5.93
N ILE A 274 0.98 -10.56 5.61
CA ILE A 274 0.30 -11.81 5.96
C ILE A 274 1.02 -12.99 5.30
N THR A 275 1.28 -12.89 3.98
CA THR A 275 2.02 -13.92 3.24
C THR A 275 3.39 -14.19 3.85
N VAL A 276 4.14 -13.15 4.25
CA VAL A 276 5.46 -13.32 4.88
C VAL A 276 5.36 -14.07 6.21
N LEU A 277 4.35 -13.80 7.03
CA LEU A 277 4.17 -14.54 8.29
C LEU A 277 3.86 -16.02 8.04
N GLU A 278 3.02 -16.32 7.06
CA GLU A 278 2.70 -17.70 6.66
C GLU A 278 3.92 -18.42 6.08
N GLU A 279 4.72 -17.74 5.25
CA GLU A 279 5.97 -18.27 4.70
C GLU A 279 7.00 -18.58 5.80
N LEU A 280 7.05 -17.76 6.85
CA LEU A 280 7.85 -17.98 8.06
C LEU A 280 7.28 -19.10 8.96
N GLY A 281 6.11 -19.65 8.62
CA GLY A 281 5.50 -20.82 9.26
C GLY A 281 4.41 -20.51 10.31
N ALA A 282 4.00 -19.25 10.46
CA ALA A 282 2.95 -18.88 11.39
C ALA A 282 1.56 -19.36 10.91
N THR A 283 0.68 -19.66 11.85
CA THR A 283 -0.76 -19.78 11.61
C THR A 283 -1.43 -18.45 11.93
N ILE A 284 -2.15 -17.88 10.97
CA ILE A 284 -2.82 -16.58 11.15
C ILE A 284 -4.28 -16.79 11.55
N VAL A 285 -4.71 -16.10 12.61
CA VAL A 285 -6.12 -16.00 13.01
C VAL A 285 -6.51 -14.53 13.01
N PHE A 286 -7.50 -14.17 12.20
CA PHE A 286 -8.03 -12.81 12.20
C PHE A 286 -9.02 -12.62 13.35
N MET A 287 -9.01 -11.43 13.95
CA MET A 287 -9.95 -11.00 14.97
C MET A 287 -10.39 -9.55 14.74
N SER A 288 -11.56 -9.18 15.24
CA SER A 288 -12.06 -7.81 15.25
C SER A 288 -12.16 -7.29 16.69
N PRO A 289 -11.25 -6.41 17.14
CA PRO A 289 -11.41 -5.77 18.45
C PRO A 289 -12.69 -4.93 18.62
N LEU A 290 -13.34 -4.53 17.51
CA LEU A 290 -14.64 -3.86 17.54
C LEU A 290 -15.82 -4.78 17.86
N VAL A 291 -15.74 -6.07 17.50
CA VAL A 291 -16.88 -7.01 17.56
C VAL A 291 -16.62 -8.17 18.51
N ASP A 292 -15.42 -8.75 18.47
CA ASP A 292 -15.08 -9.93 19.25
C ASP A 292 -14.92 -9.58 20.73
N THR A 293 -15.51 -10.40 21.58
CA THR A 293 -15.49 -10.19 23.04
C THR A 293 -14.34 -10.93 23.73
N GLN A 294 -13.62 -11.79 23.01
CA GLN A 294 -12.51 -12.57 23.53
C GLN A 294 -11.34 -12.56 22.55
N LEU A 295 -10.12 -12.48 23.09
CA LEU A 295 -8.91 -12.72 22.31
C LEU A 295 -8.84 -14.22 21.98
N PRO A 296 -8.66 -14.62 20.71
CA PRO A 296 -8.50 -16.03 20.36
C PRO A 296 -7.23 -16.60 20.99
N GLU A 297 -7.19 -17.92 21.20
CA GLU A 297 -5.97 -18.60 21.66
C GLU A 297 -4.85 -18.38 20.64
N CYS A 298 -3.79 -17.69 21.07
CA CYS A 298 -2.67 -17.34 20.23
C CYS A 298 -1.38 -17.21 21.05
N ASP A 299 -0.25 -17.31 20.35
CA ASP A 299 1.09 -17.15 20.91
C ASP A 299 1.55 -15.70 20.82
N ALA A 300 1.09 -14.96 19.80
CA ALA A 300 1.40 -13.54 19.62
C ALA A 300 0.22 -12.76 19.04
N VAL A 301 0.21 -11.45 19.27
CA VAL A 301 -0.79 -10.52 18.73
C VAL A 301 -0.13 -9.49 17.82
N TRP A 302 -0.73 -9.25 16.67
CA TRP A 302 -0.45 -8.09 15.82
C TRP A 302 -1.64 -7.12 15.84
N LEU A 303 -1.38 -5.88 16.25
CA LEU A 303 -2.30 -4.76 16.20
C LEU A 303 -1.79 -3.79 15.10
N PRO A 304 -2.28 -3.91 13.86
CA PRO A 304 -1.85 -3.03 12.78
C PRO A 304 -2.38 -1.60 12.99
N GLY A 305 -2.01 -0.70 12.09
CA GLY A 305 -2.59 0.64 12.05
C GLY A 305 -4.05 0.65 11.61
N GLY A 306 -4.65 1.84 11.61
CA GLY A 306 -6.00 2.09 11.13
C GLY A 306 -6.56 3.34 11.78
N TYR A 307 -7.88 3.38 11.96
CA TYR A 307 -8.62 4.53 12.46
C TYR A 307 -9.29 4.29 13.83
N PRO A 308 -8.58 3.88 14.89
CA PRO A 308 -9.20 3.62 16.19
C PRO A 308 -9.89 4.86 16.77
N GLU A 309 -9.47 6.07 16.39
CA GLU A 309 -10.06 7.34 16.81
C GLU A 309 -11.51 7.51 16.34
N LEU A 310 -11.89 6.87 15.23
CA LEU A 310 -13.26 6.88 14.72
C LEU A 310 -14.15 5.86 15.46
N HIS A 311 -13.56 4.99 16.28
CA HIS A 311 -14.22 3.87 16.93
C HIS A 311 -13.97 3.80 18.44
N THR A 312 -13.48 4.87 19.05
CA THR A 312 -13.13 4.94 20.49
C THR A 312 -14.25 4.46 21.39
N ALA A 313 -15.50 4.85 21.10
CA ALA A 313 -16.64 4.45 21.92
C ALA A 313 -16.88 2.94 21.91
N ALA A 314 -16.70 2.26 20.77
CA ALA A 314 -16.84 0.81 20.67
C ALA A 314 -15.67 0.09 21.34
N LEU A 315 -14.44 0.51 21.04
CA LEU A 315 -13.22 -0.05 21.63
C LEU A 315 -13.19 0.09 23.15
N SER A 316 -13.60 1.26 23.66
CA SER A 316 -13.64 1.56 25.10
C SER A 316 -14.64 0.70 25.86
N ARG A 317 -15.79 0.38 25.24
CA ARG A 317 -16.83 -0.48 25.84
C ARG A 317 -16.47 -1.95 25.83
N ASN A 318 -15.54 -2.40 24.99
CA ASN A 318 -15.17 -3.81 24.88
C ASN A 318 -14.23 -4.24 26.04
N ALA A 319 -14.78 -4.25 27.26
CA ALA A 319 -14.03 -4.55 28.47
C ALA A 319 -13.49 -5.99 28.48
N ALA A 320 -14.23 -6.95 27.90
CA ALA A 320 -13.85 -8.35 27.85
C ALA A 320 -12.61 -8.57 26.95
N PHE A 321 -12.60 -7.95 25.76
CA PHE A 321 -11.42 -7.97 24.89
C PHE A 321 -10.20 -7.33 25.55
N ARG A 322 -10.40 -6.15 26.18
CA ARG A 322 -9.34 -5.44 26.91
C ARG A 322 -8.72 -6.33 28.00
N GLU A 323 -9.55 -7.04 28.75
CA GLU A 323 -9.06 -7.93 29.81
C GLU A 323 -8.30 -9.14 29.24
N GLY A 324 -8.80 -9.74 28.14
CA GLY A 324 -8.09 -10.80 27.43
C GLY A 324 -6.71 -10.37 26.92
N LEU A 325 -6.62 -9.17 26.33
CA LEU A 325 -5.33 -8.61 25.89
C LEU A 325 -4.38 -8.34 27.07
N ARG A 326 -4.90 -7.79 28.18
CA ARG A 326 -4.09 -7.61 29.40
C ARG A 326 -3.58 -8.93 29.96
N ALA A 327 -4.42 -9.96 30.01
CA ALA A 327 -4.01 -11.29 30.42
C ALA A 327 -2.91 -11.85 29.49
N HIS A 328 -3.03 -11.67 28.17
CA HIS A 328 -1.98 -12.07 27.21
C HIS A 328 -0.64 -11.38 27.51
N VAL A 329 -0.66 -10.07 27.75
CA VAL A 329 0.54 -9.29 28.12
C VAL A 329 1.10 -9.71 29.47
N LEU A 330 0.26 -9.99 30.47
CA LEU A 330 0.70 -10.47 31.80
C LEU A 330 1.38 -11.84 31.74
N HIS A 331 1.00 -12.69 30.79
CA HIS A 331 1.71 -13.95 30.49
C HIS A 331 2.99 -13.75 29.67
N ASP A 332 3.44 -12.50 29.50
CA ASP A 332 4.62 -12.09 28.74
C ASP A 332 4.65 -12.61 27.30
N ARG A 333 3.47 -12.73 26.68
CA ARG A 333 3.36 -13.13 25.28
C ARG A 333 3.56 -11.94 24.34
N PRO A 334 4.17 -12.12 23.16
CA PRO A 334 4.47 -11.01 22.26
C PRO A 334 3.22 -10.27 21.77
N VAL A 335 3.35 -8.94 21.71
CA VAL A 335 2.42 -8.04 21.04
C VAL A 335 3.24 -7.07 20.20
N TRP A 336 2.93 -6.96 18.91
CA TRP A 336 3.44 -5.91 18.03
C TRP A 336 2.31 -4.96 17.65
N ALA A 337 2.46 -3.68 17.96
CA ALA A 337 1.44 -2.67 17.75
C ALA A 337 1.94 -1.47 16.92
N GLU A 338 1.25 -1.19 15.82
CA GLU A 338 1.63 -0.17 14.84
C GLU A 338 0.62 0.97 14.82
N CYS A 339 1.07 2.23 14.91
CA CYS A 339 0.24 3.43 14.80
C CYS A 339 -1.08 3.32 15.57
N GLY A 340 -2.23 3.14 14.91
CA GLY A 340 -3.53 2.95 15.56
C GLY A 340 -3.57 1.80 16.58
N GLY A 341 -2.84 0.72 16.32
CA GLY A 341 -2.58 -0.35 17.28
C GLY A 341 -1.90 0.16 18.55
N LEU A 342 -0.80 0.91 18.40
CA LEU A 342 -0.10 1.54 19.53
C LEU A 342 -1.01 2.53 20.25
N MET A 343 -1.75 3.35 19.51
CA MET A 343 -2.64 4.37 20.06
C MET A 343 -3.70 3.75 20.99
N SER A 344 -4.18 2.55 20.64
CA SER A 344 -5.19 1.82 21.40
C SER A 344 -4.62 1.15 22.67
N LEU A 345 -3.31 0.93 22.75
CA LEU A 345 -2.66 0.35 23.94
C LEU A 345 -2.52 1.34 25.10
N PHE A 346 -2.56 2.65 24.84
CA PHE A 346 -2.43 3.69 25.87
C PHE A 346 -3.66 3.77 26.80
N ASP A 347 -3.58 4.61 27.84
CA ASP A 347 -4.67 4.75 28.81
C ASP A 347 -5.90 5.42 28.20
N SER A 348 -5.70 6.44 27.36
CA SER A 348 -6.80 7.19 26.74
C SER A 348 -6.41 7.83 25.42
N MET A 349 -7.43 8.17 24.64
CA MET A 349 -7.32 8.88 23.38
C MET A 349 -8.26 10.08 23.34
N MET A 350 -7.75 11.24 22.97
CA MET A 350 -8.51 12.44 22.66
C MET A 350 -8.75 12.53 21.15
N THR A 351 -10.01 12.52 20.74
CA THR A 351 -10.47 12.60 19.35
C THR A 351 -10.44 14.05 18.84
N ALA A 352 -10.59 14.22 17.52
CA ALA A 352 -10.51 15.54 16.88
C ALA A 352 -11.60 16.53 17.34
N ASP A 353 -12.70 16.05 17.89
CA ASP A 353 -13.76 16.87 18.51
C ASP A 353 -13.43 17.32 19.95
N GLY A 354 -12.28 16.91 20.49
CA GLY A 354 -11.84 17.20 21.86
C GLY A 354 -12.37 16.21 22.91
N SER A 355 -13.18 15.23 22.53
CA SER A 355 -13.66 14.19 23.45
C SER A 355 -12.53 13.25 23.85
N SER A 356 -12.43 12.91 25.13
CA SER A 356 -11.43 11.96 25.64
C SER A 356 -12.09 10.65 26.05
N HIS A 357 -11.54 9.53 25.56
CA HIS A 357 -12.07 8.19 25.77
C HIS A 357 -11.02 7.27 26.39
N PRO A 358 -11.38 6.44 27.38
CA PRO A 358 -10.45 5.44 27.91
C PRO A 358 -10.22 4.34 26.87
N MET A 359 -8.97 3.95 26.71
CA MET A 359 -8.53 2.89 25.79
C MET A 359 -8.14 1.65 26.59
N TRP A 360 -7.21 0.81 26.09
CA TRP A 360 -6.91 -0.47 26.74
C TRP A 360 -6.03 -0.35 27.97
N GLY A 361 -5.29 0.76 28.15
CA GLY A 361 -4.45 1.01 29.32
C GLY A 361 -3.51 -0.16 29.61
N VAL A 362 -2.84 -0.65 28.57
CA VAL A 362 -1.74 -1.63 28.62
C VAL A 362 -0.42 -0.88 28.81
N MET A 363 -0.29 0.29 28.18
CA MET A 363 0.83 1.21 28.34
C MET A 363 0.34 2.51 29.01
N PRO A 364 1.12 3.12 29.91
CA PRO A 364 0.76 4.40 30.48
C PRO A 364 0.90 5.50 29.42
N GLY A 365 -0.07 6.41 29.33
CA GLY A 365 0.01 7.56 28.43
C GLY A 365 -1.31 7.91 27.77
N GLN A 366 -1.29 9.00 27.02
CA GLN A 366 -2.44 9.52 26.30
C GLN A 366 -2.07 9.87 24.87
N VAL A 367 -3.00 9.61 23.95
CA VAL A 367 -2.89 10.02 22.54
C VAL A 367 -3.84 11.16 22.28
N SER A 368 -3.40 12.15 21.49
CA SER A 368 -4.22 13.29 21.07
C SER A 368 -4.13 13.45 19.56
N MET A 369 -5.27 13.38 18.88
CA MET A 369 -5.38 13.69 17.46
C MET A 369 -5.02 15.16 17.20
N GLN A 370 -4.39 15.42 16.06
CA GLN A 370 -3.93 16.72 15.61
C GLN A 370 -4.59 17.06 14.28
N GLU A 371 -4.84 18.35 14.03
CA GLU A 371 -5.35 18.80 12.73
C GLU A 371 -4.31 18.63 11.61
N LYS A 372 -3.03 18.81 11.94
CA LYS A 372 -1.92 18.75 10.99
C LYS A 372 -1.24 17.39 11.01
N LEU A 373 -0.74 17.01 9.84
CA LEU A 373 0.13 15.85 9.67
C LEU A 373 1.35 16.00 10.58
N VAL A 374 1.65 14.96 11.36
CA VAL A 374 2.74 14.96 12.34
C VAL A 374 3.99 14.36 11.73
N ALA A 375 3.88 13.16 11.15
CA ALA A 375 4.98 12.48 10.51
C ALA A 375 4.51 11.74 9.25
N LEU A 376 5.37 11.73 8.25
CA LEU A 376 5.19 11.00 6.99
C LEU A 376 6.55 10.58 6.45
N GLY A 377 6.63 9.34 5.97
CA GLY A 377 7.67 8.92 5.06
C GLY A 377 8.31 7.57 5.38
N PRO A 378 9.23 7.12 4.52
CA PRO A 378 9.93 5.85 4.66
C PRO A 378 10.89 5.84 5.86
N HIS A 379 10.79 4.81 6.69
CA HIS A 379 11.55 4.63 7.93
C HIS A 379 12.13 3.22 8.00
N GLU A 380 13.18 3.05 8.79
CA GLU A 380 13.72 1.75 9.15
C GLU A 380 14.01 1.66 10.65
N VAL A 381 14.03 0.43 11.17
CA VAL A 381 14.44 0.10 12.53
C VAL A 381 15.51 -0.98 12.48
N SER A 382 16.60 -0.77 13.21
CA SER A 382 17.62 -1.79 13.42
C SER A 382 17.20 -2.68 14.58
N LEU A 383 16.87 -3.93 14.29
CA LEU A 383 16.68 -4.98 15.29
C LEU A 383 17.95 -5.82 15.42
N THR A 384 18.07 -6.58 16.50
CA THR A 384 19.26 -7.42 16.73
C THR A 384 19.50 -8.47 15.63
N THR A 385 18.48 -8.87 14.88
CA THR A 385 18.59 -9.85 13.80
C THR A 385 18.57 -9.23 12.39
N GLY A 386 18.57 -7.90 12.27
CA GLY A 386 18.60 -7.19 11.00
C GLY A 386 17.77 -5.91 10.99
N THR A 387 17.83 -5.19 9.87
CA THR A 387 17.08 -3.94 9.66
C THR A 387 15.72 -4.23 9.04
N LEU A 388 14.65 -3.72 9.64
CA LEU A 388 13.28 -3.80 9.13
C LEU A 388 12.86 -2.43 8.59
N ARG A 389 12.35 -2.38 7.36
CA ARG A 389 11.90 -1.16 6.69
C ARG A 389 10.38 -1.06 6.66
N GLY A 390 9.90 0.17 6.45
CA GLY A 390 8.49 0.52 6.45
C GLY A 390 8.31 2.03 6.34
N HIS A 391 7.27 2.56 6.96
CA HIS A 391 6.98 4.00 6.99
C HIS A 391 6.31 4.44 8.28
N THR A 392 6.25 5.76 8.44
CA THR A 392 5.32 6.42 9.36
C THR A 392 4.32 7.25 8.56
N TYR A 393 3.07 7.30 9.04
CA TYR A 393 2.06 8.23 8.55
C TYR A 393 0.98 8.44 9.63
N HIS A 394 1.01 9.58 10.33
CA HIS A 394 0.01 9.84 11.39
C HIS A 394 -0.21 11.32 11.69
N HIS A 395 -1.38 11.59 12.26
CA HIS A 395 -1.87 12.90 12.71
C HIS A 395 -2.02 12.93 14.24
N SER A 396 -1.20 12.21 15.00
CA SER A 396 -1.42 12.08 16.45
C SER A 396 -0.14 12.24 17.27
N HIS A 397 -0.26 12.85 18.44
CA HIS A 397 0.83 12.93 19.40
C HIS A 397 0.55 12.01 20.58
N CYS A 398 1.58 11.32 21.07
CA CYS A 398 1.52 10.57 22.32
C CYS A 398 2.28 11.33 23.42
N THR A 399 1.66 11.45 24.59
CA THR A 399 2.33 11.84 25.84
C THR A 399 2.35 10.65 26.79
N THR A 400 3.55 10.20 27.17
CA THR A 400 3.74 9.01 28.01
C THR A 400 4.93 9.20 28.96
N THR A 401 4.91 8.50 30.08
CA THR A 401 6.05 8.38 31.01
C THR A 401 7.05 7.29 30.58
N LEU A 402 6.71 6.49 29.57
CA LEU A 402 7.63 5.48 29.04
C LEU A 402 8.84 6.15 28.38
N VAL A 403 10.02 5.65 28.74
CA VAL A 403 11.25 5.97 28.03
C VAL A 403 11.31 5.11 26.77
N PRO A 404 11.46 5.70 25.56
CA PRO A 404 11.63 4.91 24.34
C PRO A 404 12.82 3.95 24.46
N ALA A 405 12.61 2.68 24.09
CA ALA A 405 13.66 1.67 24.04
C ALA A 405 14.58 1.87 22.84
N GLY A 406 14.10 2.57 21.81
CA GLY A 406 14.87 2.97 20.65
C GLY A 406 14.05 3.86 19.73
N PHE A 407 14.62 4.17 18.57
CA PHE A 407 14.00 5.02 17.56
C PHE A 407 14.20 4.45 16.16
N THR A 408 13.23 4.67 15.29
CA THR A 408 13.43 4.46 13.85
C THR A 408 14.37 5.53 13.28
N ARG A 409 14.89 5.27 12.07
CA ARG A 409 15.60 6.25 11.25
C ARG A 409 14.83 6.51 9.96
N ALA A 410 14.59 7.78 9.62
CA ALA A 410 14.03 8.15 8.33
C ALA A 410 15.02 7.84 7.19
N ALA A 411 14.50 7.47 6.01
CA ALA A 411 15.32 7.26 4.81
C ALA A 411 15.91 8.58 4.31
N ALA A 412 15.12 9.64 4.33
CA ALA A 412 15.60 11.00 4.11
C ALA A 412 16.41 11.46 5.33
N ALA A 413 17.54 12.12 5.10
CA ALA A 413 18.42 12.63 6.15
C ALA A 413 17.75 13.79 6.92
N SER A 414 16.84 13.45 7.82
CA SER A 414 16.27 14.37 8.81
C SER A 414 16.45 13.75 10.19
N GLU A 415 17.30 14.36 11.01
CA GLU A 415 17.55 13.91 12.39
C GLU A 415 16.34 14.08 13.31
N THR A 416 15.37 14.91 12.91
CA THR A 416 14.17 15.23 13.70
C THR A 416 12.99 14.31 13.39
N ASN A 417 13.00 13.59 12.26
CA ASN A 417 11.93 12.68 11.87
C ASN A 417 12.26 11.25 12.32
N ARG A 418 11.81 10.89 13.53
CA ARG A 418 12.01 9.55 14.12
C ARG A 418 10.80 9.15 14.95
N GLU A 419 10.43 7.89 14.87
CA GLU A 419 9.39 7.30 15.71
C GLU A 419 10.01 6.57 16.88
N ALA A 420 9.44 6.81 18.07
CA ALA A 420 9.80 6.08 19.27
C ALA A 420 9.33 4.62 19.16
N ILE A 421 10.11 3.73 19.77
CA ILE A 421 9.73 2.33 19.97
C ILE A 421 9.58 2.12 21.47
N TYR A 422 8.34 1.86 21.90
CA TYR A 422 8.00 1.61 23.28
C TYR A 422 7.97 0.11 23.55
N VAL A 423 8.49 -0.30 24.71
CA VAL A 423 8.58 -1.72 25.10
C VAL A 423 8.21 -1.88 26.57
N ILE A 424 7.28 -2.81 26.85
CA ILE A 424 6.94 -3.31 28.19
C ILE A 424 6.89 -4.84 28.11
N GLY A 425 7.85 -5.54 28.73
CA GLY A 425 8.00 -6.99 28.54
C GLY A 425 8.16 -7.34 27.05
N ASN A 426 7.37 -8.28 26.55
CA ASN A 426 7.28 -8.60 25.12
C ASN A 426 6.23 -7.80 24.33
N THR A 427 5.62 -6.78 24.94
CA THR A 427 4.73 -5.84 24.24
C THR A 427 5.55 -4.69 23.67
N ARG A 428 5.52 -4.55 22.35
CA ARG A 428 6.27 -3.53 21.61
C ARG A 428 5.32 -2.73 20.74
N GLY A 429 5.54 -1.43 20.62
CA GLY A 429 4.79 -0.63 19.67
C GLY A 429 5.46 0.66 19.24
N SER A 430 5.06 1.13 18.07
CA SER A 430 5.58 2.35 17.44
C SER A 430 4.53 2.91 16.48
N TYR A 431 4.62 4.20 16.12
CA TYR A 431 3.90 4.74 14.96
C TYR A 431 4.42 4.19 13.62
N PHE A 432 5.55 3.48 13.65
CA PHE A 432 6.12 2.78 12.51
C PHE A 432 5.24 1.61 12.03
N HIS A 433 4.86 1.66 10.76
CA HIS A 433 4.23 0.58 10.01
C HIS A 433 5.31 -0.25 9.33
N ALA A 434 5.52 -1.47 9.80
CA ALA A 434 6.56 -2.33 9.28
C ALA A 434 6.11 -3.02 7.98
N TYR A 435 7.00 -3.07 6.99
CA TYR A 435 6.85 -3.93 5.82
C TYR A 435 7.66 -5.20 6.03
N PHE A 436 7.00 -6.29 6.39
CA PHE A 436 7.63 -7.51 6.87
C PHE A 436 8.52 -8.18 5.82
N GLY A 437 8.16 -8.05 4.54
CA GLY A 437 8.96 -8.57 3.44
C GLY A 437 10.35 -7.94 3.32
N SER A 438 10.56 -6.76 3.91
CA SER A 438 11.87 -6.08 3.85
C SER A 438 12.95 -6.81 4.66
N SER A 439 12.56 -7.59 5.67
CA SER A 439 13.47 -8.44 6.44
C SER A 439 12.70 -9.53 7.19
N PRO A 440 12.43 -10.69 6.56
CA PRO A 440 11.65 -11.76 7.16
C PRO A 440 12.24 -12.28 8.49
N VAL A 441 13.57 -12.28 8.62
CA VAL A 441 14.25 -12.68 9.86
C VAL A 441 13.98 -11.69 11.00
N ALA A 442 14.06 -10.38 10.73
CA ALA A 442 13.73 -9.35 11.70
C ALA A 442 12.24 -9.34 12.06
N THR A 443 11.35 -9.59 11.08
CA THR A 443 9.92 -9.78 11.32
C THR A 443 9.64 -10.90 12.31
N ALA A 444 10.27 -12.07 12.14
CA ALA A 444 10.04 -13.20 13.04
C ALA A 444 10.36 -12.86 14.51
N GLN A 445 11.30 -11.93 14.74
CA GLN A 445 11.67 -11.49 16.08
C GLN A 445 10.53 -10.71 16.78
N LEU A 446 9.71 -9.96 16.03
CA LEU A 446 8.57 -9.21 16.56
C LEU A 446 7.52 -10.12 17.22
N PHE A 447 7.44 -11.37 16.78
CA PHE A 447 6.44 -12.36 17.22
C PHE A 447 7.02 -13.45 18.13
N LYS A 448 8.23 -13.22 18.67
CA LYS A 448 8.88 -14.10 19.65
C LYS A 448 9.20 -13.37 20.95
N PRO A 449 9.19 -14.07 22.10
CA PRO A 449 9.70 -13.52 23.35
C PRO A 449 11.19 -13.14 23.24
N GLY A 450 11.60 -12.08 23.96
CA GLY A 450 12.99 -11.66 24.07
C GLY A 450 13.25 -10.19 23.72
N LYS A 451 14.51 -9.77 23.87
CA LYS A 451 14.93 -8.41 23.48
C LYS A 451 15.03 -8.30 21.97
N ILE A 452 14.63 -7.15 21.43
CA ILE A 452 14.63 -6.88 19.98
C ILE A 452 15.53 -5.72 19.55
N LEU A 453 15.86 -4.82 20.49
CA LEU A 453 16.74 -3.66 20.32
C LEU A 453 18.01 -3.83 21.17
#